data_AF-A0AAU3KPA4-F1
#
_entry.id   AF-A0AAU3KPA4-F1
#
_cell.length_a   1.000
_cell.length_b   1.000
_cell.length_c   1.000
_cell.angle_alpha   90.00
_cell.angle_beta   90.00
_cell.angle_gamma   90.00
#
_symmetry.space_group_name_H-M   'P 1'
#
loop_
_entity.id
_entity.type
_entity.pdbx_description
1 polymer ?
#
loop_
_entity_poly.entity_id
_entity_poly.type
_entity_poly.pdbx_seq_one_letter_code
_entity_poly.pdbx_strand_id
1 'polypeptide(L)'
;MHTNVIHLHDPGQPEAARLDPETITPPTPERQAPVRQTPLPTTGPYPPLFAVLGAHGGAGTSTLARWWAHSADTGLAWPSSVRTTQRVIVAARDCIPGLTAAADRLREWHGGLAPSGIEVLGLVVTPARPGKVPSAVRRYRHIVADLVEGAIWSIQWHDELIVCELNELAQYTPNDPVPPRRRTNLTAAVPIDVHRAGAAITARIAATRAHTDDGDGGNPR
;
A
#
# COMPACT_ATOMS: atom_id res chain seq x y z
N MET A 1 -22.81 29.53 -28.44
CA MET A 1 -23.75 28.94 -27.46
C MET A 1 -22.94 27.95 -26.64
N HIS A 2 -22.64 28.30 -25.39
CA HIS A 2 -21.75 27.52 -24.52
C HIS A 2 -22.57 26.46 -23.78
N THR A 3 -22.35 25.20 -24.10
CA THR A 3 -23.00 24.07 -23.43
C THR A 3 -22.22 23.76 -22.14
N ASN A 4 -22.83 24.10 -21.01
CA ASN A 4 -22.34 23.79 -19.68
C ASN A 4 -22.65 22.31 -19.41
N VAL A 5 -21.63 21.45 -19.31
CA VAL A 5 -21.80 20.05 -18.92
C VAL A 5 -21.78 19.98 -17.40
N ILE A 6 -22.94 19.70 -16.81
CA ILE A 6 -23.10 19.46 -15.38
C ILE A 6 -22.43 18.11 -15.09
N HIS A 7 -21.32 18.14 -14.35
CA HIS A 7 -20.79 16.93 -13.71
C HIS A 7 -21.80 16.51 -12.65
N LEU A 8 -22.53 15.42 -12.91
CA LEU A 8 -23.29 14.72 -11.89
C LEU A 8 -22.29 14.12 -10.90
N HIS A 9 -22.22 14.74 -9.73
CA HIS A 9 -21.59 14.16 -8.56
C HIS A 9 -22.45 12.97 -8.15
N ASP A 10 -21.91 11.77 -8.26
CA ASP A 10 -22.53 10.53 -7.82
C ASP A 10 -22.30 10.39 -6.30
N PRO A 11 -23.32 10.60 -5.43
CA PRO A 11 -23.17 10.54 -3.99
C PRO A 11 -23.69 9.17 -3.52
N GLY A 12 -22.84 8.15 -3.49
CA GLY A 12 -23.36 6.83 -3.07
C GLY A 12 -22.40 5.65 -3.04
N GLN A 13 -21.11 5.82 -3.34
CA GLN A 13 -20.18 4.71 -3.14
C GLN A 13 -19.77 4.67 -1.66
N PRO A 14 -19.94 3.56 -0.94
CA PRO A 14 -19.53 3.47 0.46
C PRO A 14 -18.03 3.73 0.50
N GLU A 15 -17.65 4.89 1.03
CA GLU A 15 -16.28 5.35 1.17
C GLU A 15 -15.62 4.49 2.25
N ALA A 16 -15.14 3.32 1.84
CA ALA A 16 -14.61 2.31 2.75
C ALA A 16 -13.53 2.93 3.65
N ALA A 17 -13.71 2.74 4.96
CA ALA A 17 -12.67 2.91 5.98
C ALA A 17 -12.05 4.32 6.14
N ARG A 18 -12.64 5.40 5.60
CA ARG A 18 -12.10 6.75 5.83
C ARG A 18 -12.55 7.32 7.18
N LEU A 19 -11.60 7.85 7.92
CA LEU A 19 -11.86 8.68 9.09
C LEU A 19 -12.49 9.99 8.63
N ASP A 20 -13.31 10.60 9.49
CA ASP A 20 -13.93 11.89 9.24
C ASP A 20 -12.85 12.95 8.92
N PRO A 21 -12.82 13.52 7.69
CA PRO A 21 -11.82 14.49 7.26
C PRO A 21 -11.72 15.71 8.18
N GLU A 22 -12.83 16.13 8.81
CA GLU A 22 -12.85 17.30 9.70
C GLU A 22 -12.08 17.05 11.01
N THR A 23 -11.87 15.78 11.37
CA THR A 23 -11.14 15.36 12.57
C THR A 23 -9.66 15.12 12.32
N ILE A 24 -9.22 15.18 11.06
CA ILE A 24 -7.84 14.89 10.65
C ILE A 24 -7.09 16.19 10.44
N THR A 25 -5.97 16.35 11.12
CA THR A 25 -5.02 17.42 10.79
C THR A 25 -4.21 17.01 9.56
N PRO A 26 -4.40 17.66 8.39
CA PRO A 26 -3.62 17.32 7.20
C PRO A 26 -2.14 17.71 7.39
N PRO A 27 -1.21 17.03 6.70
CA PRO A 27 0.17 17.50 6.65
C PRO A 27 0.26 18.85 5.94
N THR A 28 1.32 19.60 6.23
CA THR A 28 1.58 20.87 5.54
C THR A 28 1.80 20.64 4.05
N PRO A 29 1.51 21.62 3.18
CA PRO A 29 1.66 21.47 1.72
C PRO A 29 3.05 20.97 1.29
N GLU A 30 4.12 21.39 1.99
CA GLU A 30 5.50 21.00 1.70
C GLU A 30 5.77 19.53 1.99
N ARG A 31 4.95 18.92 2.84
CA ARG A 31 5.04 17.51 3.21
C ARG A 31 4.13 16.65 2.36
N GLN A 32 3.21 17.19 1.57
CA GLN A 32 2.28 16.40 0.77
C GLN A 32 3.00 15.56 -0.29
N ALA A 33 2.53 14.32 -0.51
CA ALA A 33 3.11 13.52 -1.58
C ALA A 33 2.72 14.06 -2.96
N PRO A 34 3.65 13.99 -3.94
CA PRO A 34 3.32 14.29 -5.33
C PRO A 34 2.26 13.33 -5.88
N VAL A 35 1.68 13.70 -7.02
CA VAL A 35 0.71 12.87 -7.74
C VAL A 35 1.31 12.40 -9.06
N ARG A 36 1.26 11.09 -9.29
CA ARG A 36 1.67 10.47 -10.55
C ARG A 36 0.43 10.28 -11.44
N GLN A 37 0.37 11.07 -12.52
CA GLN A 37 -0.69 10.98 -13.52
C GLN A 37 -0.45 9.89 -14.57
N THR A 38 0.82 9.57 -14.84
CA THR A 38 1.19 8.51 -15.78
C THR A 38 0.84 7.13 -15.21
N PRO A 39 0.22 6.23 -15.99
CA PRO A 39 -0.04 4.86 -15.55
C PRO A 39 1.22 4.17 -14.99
N LEU A 40 1.00 3.23 -14.08
CA LEU A 40 2.07 2.37 -13.58
C LEU A 40 2.48 1.36 -14.68
N PRO A 41 3.75 0.93 -14.72
CA PRO A 41 4.18 -0.06 -15.68
C PRO A 41 3.42 -1.38 -15.45
N THR A 42 2.98 -2.00 -16.55
CA THR A 42 2.42 -3.35 -16.54
C THR A 42 3.54 -4.31 -16.92
N THR A 43 4.10 -5.00 -15.93
CA THR A 43 5.28 -5.88 -16.09
C THR A 43 4.91 -7.36 -16.23
N GLY A 44 3.62 -7.69 -16.08
CA GLY A 44 3.07 -9.04 -16.24
C GLY A 44 1.89 -9.06 -17.22
N PRO A 45 1.08 -10.14 -17.24
CA PRO A 45 -0.04 -10.29 -18.17
C PRO A 45 -1.20 -9.32 -17.92
N TYR A 46 -1.28 -8.73 -16.71
CA TYR A 46 -2.33 -7.82 -16.28
C TYR A 46 -1.74 -6.59 -15.59
N PRO A 47 -2.44 -5.43 -15.58
CA PRO A 47 -2.06 -4.29 -14.75
C PRO A 47 -1.82 -4.69 -13.28
N PRO A 48 -0.93 -3.98 -12.55
CA PRO A 48 -0.66 -4.30 -11.16
C PRO A 48 -1.95 -4.25 -10.34
N LEU A 49 -2.12 -5.20 -9.43
CA LEU A 49 -3.29 -5.27 -8.56
C LEU A 49 -3.29 -4.13 -7.53
N PHE A 50 -2.11 -3.76 -7.02
CA PHE A 50 -1.90 -2.62 -6.13
C PHE A 50 -0.54 -1.95 -6.38
N ALA A 51 -0.42 -0.70 -5.94
CA ALA A 51 0.82 0.06 -5.97
C ALA A 51 1.46 0.07 -4.57
N VAL A 52 2.78 0.00 -4.51
CA VAL A 52 3.54 0.26 -3.29
C VAL A 52 3.99 1.72 -3.33
N LEU A 53 3.52 2.52 -2.37
CA LEU A 53 3.87 3.94 -2.19
C LEU A 53 4.86 4.08 -1.05
N GLY A 54 6.06 4.57 -1.33
CA GLY A 54 7.00 4.95 -0.28
C GLY A 54 6.53 6.18 0.48
N ALA A 55 6.44 6.09 1.79
CA ALA A 55 6.18 7.25 2.65
C ALA A 55 7.35 8.25 2.62
N HIS A 56 8.57 7.75 2.40
CA HIS A 56 9.81 8.52 2.37
C HIS A 56 10.86 7.84 1.48
N GLY A 57 11.94 8.55 1.14
CA GLY A 57 13.08 7.96 0.43
C GLY A 57 13.71 6.80 1.24
N GLY A 58 13.96 5.66 0.58
CA GLY A 58 14.52 4.46 1.24
C GLY A 58 13.52 3.61 2.04
N ALA A 59 12.21 3.80 1.83
CA ALA A 59 11.15 2.98 2.44
C ALA A 59 11.14 1.50 2.01
N GLY A 60 11.94 1.12 1.01
CA GLY A 60 11.98 -0.25 0.46
C GLY A 60 10.94 -0.51 -0.63
N THR A 61 10.34 0.54 -1.19
CA THR A 61 9.26 0.46 -2.18
C THR A 61 9.59 -0.45 -3.36
N SER A 62 10.76 -0.28 -3.97
CA SER A 62 11.20 -1.08 -5.12
C SER A 62 11.40 -2.55 -4.76
N THR A 63 12.00 -2.84 -3.59
CA THR A 63 12.20 -4.21 -3.09
C THR A 63 10.86 -4.90 -2.81
N LEU A 64 9.93 -4.22 -2.13
CA LEU A 64 8.59 -4.75 -1.86
C LEU A 64 7.82 -4.99 -3.16
N ALA A 65 7.83 -4.01 -4.07
CA ALA A 65 7.17 -4.13 -5.36
C ALA A 65 7.75 -5.26 -6.21
N ARG A 66 9.07 -5.48 -6.12
CA ARG A 66 9.74 -6.60 -6.78
C ARG A 66 9.30 -7.94 -6.20
N TRP A 67 9.22 -8.06 -4.88
CA TRP A 67 8.83 -9.31 -4.25
C TRP A 67 7.39 -9.71 -4.53
N TRP A 68 6.47 -8.80 -4.84
CA TRP A 68 5.09 -9.14 -5.19
C TRP A 68 4.83 -8.89 -6.68
N ALA A 69 4.78 -9.97 -7.47
CA ALA A 69 4.68 -9.91 -8.94
C ALA A 69 3.47 -9.11 -9.46
N HIS A 70 2.40 -9.05 -8.66
CA HIS A 70 1.16 -8.35 -8.97
C HIS A 70 1.10 -6.95 -8.37
N SER A 71 2.24 -6.35 -8.03
CA SER A 71 2.34 -5.00 -7.52
C SER A 71 3.26 -4.13 -8.38
N ALA A 72 3.16 -2.81 -8.22
CA ALA A 72 4.04 -1.86 -8.90
C ALA A 72 4.59 -0.81 -7.94
N ASP A 73 5.83 -0.37 -8.19
CA ASP A 73 6.47 0.74 -7.49
C ASP A 73 5.93 2.08 -8.03
N THR A 74 5.31 2.90 -7.16
CA THR A 74 4.88 4.27 -7.52
C THR A 74 5.83 5.35 -6.98
N GLY A 75 6.96 4.94 -6.40
CA GLY A 75 7.91 5.82 -5.74
C GLY A 75 7.28 6.51 -4.54
N LEU A 76 7.35 7.84 -4.52
CA LEU A 76 6.77 8.68 -3.46
C LEU A 76 5.44 9.33 -3.86
N ALA A 77 4.90 8.98 -5.04
CA ALA A 77 3.77 9.69 -5.63
C ALA A 77 2.49 8.86 -5.63
N TRP A 78 1.36 9.47 -5.27
CA TRP A 78 0.04 8.84 -5.36
C TRP A 78 -0.30 8.46 -6.81
N PRO A 79 -0.72 7.21 -7.09
CA PRO A 79 -1.08 6.78 -8.44
C PRO A 79 -2.50 7.21 -8.80
N SER A 80 -2.66 8.30 -9.57
CA SER A 80 -3.98 8.82 -9.93
C SER A 80 -4.58 8.24 -11.22
N SER A 81 -3.81 7.45 -11.97
CA SER A 81 -4.26 6.95 -13.26
C SER A 81 -5.24 5.77 -13.13
N VAL A 82 -6.49 5.98 -13.56
CA VAL A 82 -7.53 4.94 -13.65
C VAL A 82 -7.23 3.84 -14.69
N ARG A 83 -6.23 4.03 -15.55
CA ARG A 83 -5.78 3.02 -16.53
C ARG A 83 -5.05 1.85 -15.89
N THR A 84 -4.60 2.01 -14.64
CA THR A 84 -3.91 0.99 -13.84
C THR A 84 -4.58 0.90 -12.49
N THR A 85 -3.85 0.61 -11.41
CA THR A 85 -4.43 0.53 -10.07
C THR A 85 -4.33 1.85 -9.33
N GLN A 86 -5.37 2.14 -8.54
CA GLN A 86 -5.41 3.18 -7.52
C GLN A 86 -5.44 2.60 -6.10
N ARG A 87 -5.25 1.28 -5.97
CA ARG A 87 -5.08 0.61 -4.68
C ARG A 87 -3.65 0.76 -4.21
N VAL A 88 -3.45 1.19 -2.98
CA VAL A 88 -2.14 1.60 -2.45
C VAL A 88 -1.82 0.88 -1.15
N ILE A 89 -0.63 0.31 -1.09
CA ILE A 89 0.04 -0.06 0.15
C ILE A 89 1.09 1.01 0.44
N VAL A 90 1.01 1.63 1.62
CA VAL A 90 2.06 2.56 2.07
C VAL A 90 3.22 1.73 2.62
N ALA A 91 4.45 2.08 2.25
CA ALA A 91 5.67 1.46 2.75
C ALA A 91 6.47 2.46 3.58
N ALA A 92 7.00 2.03 4.72
CA ALA A 92 7.85 2.86 5.56
C ALA A 92 8.89 2.03 6.34
N ARG A 93 9.91 2.72 6.85
CA ARG A 93 10.80 2.13 7.85
C ARG A 93 10.16 2.15 9.24
N ASP A 94 10.36 1.08 10.01
CA ASP A 94 9.93 0.97 11.42
C ASP A 94 10.86 1.78 12.32
N CYS A 95 10.78 3.10 12.18
CA CYS A 95 11.49 4.12 12.95
C CYS A 95 10.60 5.37 13.06
N ILE A 96 10.88 6.27 14.01
CA ILE A 96 10.04 7.47 14.21
C ILE A 96 9.91 8.31 12.93
N PRO A 97 10.99 8.66 12.19
CA PRO A 97 10.84 9.42 10.95
C PRO A 97 10.00 8.69 9.89
N GLY A 98 10.19 7.38 9.74
CA GLY A 98 9.45 6.58 8.77
C GLY A 98 7.97 6.48 9.09
N LEU A 99 7.63 6.22 10.35
CA LEU A 99 6.24 6.17 10.83
C LEU A 99 5.56 7.54 10.77
N THR A 100 6.29 8.62 11.04
CA THR A 100 5.77 9.99 10.90
C THR A 100 5.42 10.29 9.44
N ALA A 101 6.31 9.94 8.50
CA ALA A 101 6.04 10.10 7.08
C ALA A 101 4.87 9.20 6.60
N ALA A 102 4.75 7.98 7.15
CA ALA A 102 3.61 7.11 6.86
C ALA A 102 2.30 7.74 7.35
N ALA A 103 2.30 8.28 8.58
CA ALA A 103 1.14 8.99 9.13
C ALA A 103 0.76 10.20 8.27
N ASP A 104 1.70 10.94 7.68
CA ASP A 104 1.38 12.02 6.74
C ASP A 104 0.63 11.50 5.51
N ARG A 105 1.12 10.43 4.85
CA ARG A 105 0.41 9.80 3.71
C ARG A 105 -0.99 9.34 4.09
N LEU A 106 -1.13 8.70 5.24
CA LEU A 106 -2.43 8.20 5.69
C LEU A 106 -3.40 9.34 6.03
N ARG A 107 -2.90 10.45 6.59
CA ARG A 107 -3.71 11.65 6.82
C ARG A 107 -4.04 12.40 5.54
N GLU A 108 -3.18 12.39 4.52
CA GLU A 108 -3.55 12.89 3.18
C GLU A 108 -4.73 12.12 2.61
N TRP A 109 -4.71 10.78 2.73
CA TRP A 109 -5.80 9.94 2.25
C TRP A 109 -7.10 10.19 3.03
N HIS A 110 -7.06 10.16 4.37
CA HIS A 110 -8.24 10.44 5.19
C HIS A 110 -8.76 11.86 5.03
N GLY A 111 -7.87 12.85 4.89
CA GLY A 111 -8.21 14.25 4.70
C GLY A 111 -8.62 14.61 3.26
N GLY A 112 -8.77 13.64 2.35
CA GLY A 112 -9.19 13.88 0.96
C GLY A 112 -8.18 14.63 0.09
N LEU A 113 -6.90 14.66 0.49
CA LEU A 113 -5.81 15.31 -0.26
C LEU A 113 -5.13 14.36 -1.25
N ALA A 114 -5.29 13.05 -1.08
CA ALA A 114 -4.92 12.08 -2.10
C ALA A 114 -5.87 12.19 -3.32
N PRO A 115 -5.42 11.80 -4.53
CA PRO A 115 -6.29 11.77 -5.70
C PRO A 115 -7.60 10.99 -5.48
N SER A 116 -8.65 11.39 -6.18
CA SER A 116 -9.93 10.67 -6.14
C SER A 116 -9.77 9.22 -6.59
N GLY A 117 -10.51 8.31 -5.94
CA GLY A 117 -10.43 6.87 -6.21
C GLY A 117 -9.27 6.13 -5.55
N ILE A 118 -8.37 6.82 -4.82
CA ILE A 118 -7.35 6.12 -4.02
C ILE A 118 -7.99 5.27 -2.91
N GLU A 119 -7.67 3.98 -2.93
CA GLU A 119 -8.00 2.99 -1.90
C GLU A 119 -6.70 2.61 -1.17
N VAL A 120 -6.54 2.98 0.11
CA VAL A 120 -5.40 2.52 0.90
C VAL A 120 -5.72 1.17 1.53
N LEU A 121 -4.92 0.17 1.18
CA LEU A 121 -5.06 -1.21 1.63
C LEU A 121 -4.38 -1.48 2.98
N GLY A 122 -3.41 -0.66 3.36
CA GLY A 122 -2.69 -0.79 4.63
C GLY A 122 -1.26 -0.24 4.58
N LEU A 123 -0.49 -0.59 5.62
CA LEU A 123 0.89 -0.15 5.83
C LEU A 123 1.83 -1.36 5.91
N VAL A 124 2.93 -1.32 5.16
CA VAL A 124 4.04 -2.26 5.30
C VAL A 124 5.21 -1.56 5.97
N VAL A 125 5.72 -2.14 7.06
CA VAL A 125 6.88 -1.64 7.78
C VAL A 125 8.07 -2.58 7.65
N THR A 126 9.23 -2.01 7.35
CA THR A 126 10.52 -2.71 7.34
C THR A 126 11.44 -2.15 8.42
N PRO A 127 12.13 -2.97 9.24
CA PRO A 127 13.07 -2.48 10.23
C PRO A 127 14.13 -1.56 9.61
N ALA A 128 14.52 -0.52 10.33
CA ALA A 128 15.66 0.32 9.95
C ALA A 128 17.02 -0.32 10.26
N ARG A 129 17.02 -1.37 11.08
CA ARG A 129 18.19 -2.15 11.51
C ARG A 129 17.76 -3.53 12.00
N PRO A 130 18.66 -4.51 12.07
CA PRO A 130 18.37 -5.76 12.77
C PRO A 130 18.19 -5.55 14.28
N GLY A 131 17.43 -6.47 14.88
CA GLY A 131 17.25 -6.59 16.32
C GLY A 131 15.96 -5.97 16.85
N LYS A 132 15.95 -5.71 18.16
CA LYS A 132 14.75 -5.26 18.88
C LYS A 132 14.38 -3.82 18.51
N VAL A 133 13.14 -3.63 18.08
CA VAL A 133 12.55 -2.30 17.84
C VAL A 133 12.37 -1.57 19.18
N PRO A 134 12.84 -0.31 19.34
CA PRO A 134 12.65 0.47 20.57
C PRO A 134 11.18 0.64 20.98
N SER A 135 10.89 0.73 22.28
CA SER A 135 9.50 0.84 22.78
C SER A 135 8.76 2.08 22.24
N ALA A 136 9.44 3.21 22.13
CA ALA A 136 8.88 4.44 21.56
C ALA A 136 8.38 4.22 20.12
N VAL A 137 9.18 3.52 19.30
CA VAL A 137 8.82 3.18 17.91
C VAL A 137 7.61 2.24 17.90
N ARG A 138 7.62 1.17 18.70
CA ARG A 138 6.47 0.23 18.77
C ARG A 138 5.17 0.90 19.20
N ARG A 139 5.24 1.80 20.18
CA ARG A 139 4.07 2.56 20.67
C ARG A 139 3.53 3.46 19.58
N TYR A 140 4.41 4.19 18.88
CA TYR A 140 3.97 5.05 17.80
C TYR A 140 3.43 4.26 16.60
N ARG A 141 4.04 3.12 16.27
CA ARG A 141 3.54 2.20 15.24
C ARG A 141 2.11 1.74 15.52
N HIS A 142 1.76 1.48 16.77
CA HIS A 142 0.39 1.12 17.14
C HIS A 142 -0.61 2.24 16.81
N ILE A 143 -0.28 3.48 17.15
CA ILE A 143 -1.10 4.66 16.81
C ILE A 143 -1.24 4.81 15.30
N VAL A 144 -0.16 4.62 14.53
CA VAL A 144 -0.23 4.71 13.06
C VAL A 144 -1.05 3.55 12.47
N ALA A 145 -1.04 2.37 13.10
CA ALA A 145 -1.84 1.22 12.65
C ALA A 145 -3.35 1.50 12.72
N ASP A 146 -3.81 2.32 13.66
CA ASP A 146 -5.23 2.70 13.77
C ASP A 146 -5.71 3.48 12.54
N LEU A 147 -4.83 4.23 11.86
CA LEU A 147 -5.14 4.92 10.61
C LEU A 147 -5.38 3.97 9.42
N VAL A 148 -5.10 2.68 9.59
CA VAL A 148 -5.35 1.62 8.60
C VAL A 148 -6.10 0.44 9.20
N GLU A 149 -6.89 0.65 10.26
CA GLU A 149 -7.70 -0.39 10.90
C GLU A 149 -6.90 -1.62 11.35
N GLY A 150 -5.64 -1.42 11.74
CA GLY A 150 -4.73 -2.51 12.11
C GLY A 150 -4.18 -3.31 10.92
N ALA A 151 -4.45 -2.94 9.66
CA ALA A 151 -3.88 -3.52 8.45
C ALA A 151 -2.41 -3.10 8.28
N ILE A 152 -1.57 -3.59 9.20
CA ILE A 152 -0.13 -3.38 9.20
C ILE A 152 0.61 -4.71 9.08
N TRP A 153 1.56 -4.78 8.15
CA TRP A 153 2.40 -5.96 7.96
C TRP A 153 3.86 -5.61 8.17
N SER A 154 4.57 -6.42 8.95
CA SER A 154 6.00 -6.25 9.18
C SER A 154 6.79 -7.25 8.35
N ILE A 155 7.68 -6.74 7.51
CA ILE A 155 8.71 -7.53 6.84
C ILE A 155 9.98 -7.44 7.68
N GLN A 156 10.66 -8.56 7.90
CA GLN A 156 11.84 -8.67 8.72
C GLN A 156 13.07 -8.07 8.02
N TRP A 157 14.14 -7.95 8.78
CA TRP A 157 15.44 -7.60 8.25
C TRP A 157 16.07 -8.81 7.54
N HIS A 158 16.54 -8.62 6.30
CA HIS A 158 17.23 -9.64 5.51
C HIS A 158 18.60 -9.09 5.08
N ASP A 159 19.67 -9.58 5.70
CA ASP A 159 21.05 -9.15 5.41
C ASP A 159 21.44 -9.42 3.94
N GLU A 160 20.87 -10.47 3.36
CA GLU A 160 21.12 -10.92 2.00
C GLU A 160 20.75 -9.87 0.94
N LEU A 161 19.87 -8.92 1.27
CA LEU A 161 19.54 -7.80 0.39
C LEU A 161 20.74 -6.87 0.12
N ILE A 162 21.76 -6.87 0.97
CA ILE A 162 22.95 -6.00 0.80
C ILE A 162 23.79 -6.42 -0.41
N VAL A 163 23.75 -7.71 -0.78
CA VAL A 163 24.58 -8.30 -1.84
C VAL A 163 23.77 -8.86 -3.00
N CYS A 164 22.46 -8.62 -3.02
CA CYS A 164 21.54 -9.13 -4.03
C CYS A 164 21.03 -7.97 -4.89
N GLU A 165 21.14 -8.11 -6.21
CA GLU A 165 20.55 -7.12 -7.10
C GLU A 165 19.03 -7.23 -7.11
N LEU A 166 18.35 -6.10 -7.33
CA LEU A 166 16.89 -6.03 -7.28
C LEU A 166 16.24 -7.00 -8.28
N ASN A 167 16.80 -7.12 -9.49
CA ASN A 167 16.25 -7.98 -10.54
C ASN A 167 16.51 -9.48 -10.31
N GLU A 168 17.37 -9.84 -9.36
CA GLU A 168 17.66 -11.24 -8.98
C GLU A 168 16.69 -11.76 -7.93
N LEU A 169 16.02 -10.86 -7.19
CA LEU A 169 15.05 -11.25 -6.17
C LEU A 169 13.91 -12.07 -6.79
N ALA A 170 13.57 -13.17 -6.11
CA ALA A 170 12.41 -13.97 -6.39
C ALA A 170 11.13 -13.12 -6.27
N GLN A 171 10.07 -13.58 -6.91
CA GLN A 171 8.76 -12.95 -6.83
C GLN A 171 7.75 -13.94 -6.26
N TYR A 172 6.76 -13.40 -5.55
CA TYR A 172 5.58 -14.08 -5.09
C TYR A 172 4.42 -13.84 -6.05
N THR A 173 3.73 -14.91 -6.40
CA THR A 173 2.41 -14.90 -7.01
C THR A 173 1.37 -15.52 -6.06
N PRO A 174 0.09 -15.13 -6.12
CA PRO A 174 -0.95 -15.67 -5.22
C PRO A 174 -1.12 -17.19 -5.24
N ASN A 175 -0.65 -17.86 -6.30
CA ASN A 175 -0.74 -19.31 -6.47
C ASN A 175 0.51 -20.05 -5.98
N ASP A 176 1.54 -19.33 -5.52
CA ASP A 176 2.77 -19.95 -5.06
C ASP A 176 2.53 -20.73 -3.75
N PRO A 177 3.18 -21.90 -3.58
CA PRO A 177 3.12 -22.61 -2.31
C PRO A 177 3.77 -21.78 -1.20
N VAL A 178 3.33 -22.02 0.03
CA VAL A 178 3.93 -21.37 1.22
C VAL A 178 5.41 -21.75 1.32
N PRO A 179 6.35 -20.77 1.32
CA PRO A 179 7.76 -21.07 1.41
C PRO A 179 8.13 -21.67 2.78
N PRO A 180 9.24 -22.44 2.86
CA PRO A 180 9.69 -23.01 4.12
C PRO A 180 10.01 -21.90 5.14
N ARG A 181 9.80 -22.19 6.43
CA ARG A 181 10.11 -21.25 7.52
C ARG A 181 11.60 -20.95 7.70
N ARG A 182 12.49 -21.73 7.07
CA ARG A 182 13.95 -21.56 7.17
C ARG A 182 14.41 -20.40 6.30
N ARG A 183 15.58 -19.83 6.64
CA ARG A 183 16.22 -18.76 5.87
C ARG A 183 16.33 -19.21 4.41
N THR A 184 15.70 -18.44 3.53
CA THR A 184 15.53 -18.79 2.12
C THR A 184 16.52 -17.97 1.29
N ASN A 185 17.11 -18.57 0.26
CA ASN A 185 17.86 -17.81 -0.72
C ASN A 185 16.89 -16.86 -1.44
N LEU A 186 17.10 -15.55 -1.29
CA LEU A 186 16.19 -14.52 -1.80
C LEU A 186 16.01 -14.55 -3.32
N THR A 187 16.88 -15.22 -4.06
CA THR A 187 16.76 -15.42 -5.51
C THR A 187 15.90 -16.63 -5.88
N ALA A 188 15.74 -17.59 -4.96
CA ALA A 188 15.00 -18.82 -5.21
C ALA A 188 13.53 -18.73 -4.76
N ALA A 189 13.26 -18.04 -3.64
CA ALA A 189 11.90 -17.82 -3.16
C ALA A 189 11.84 -16.59 -2.23
N VAL A 190 10.66 -15.99 -2.11
CA VAL A 190 10.45 -14.87 -1.20
C VAL A 190 10.49 -15.33 0.27
N PRO A 191 10.89 -14.46 1.20
CA PRO A 191 10.73 -14.71 2.63
C PRO A 191 9.28 -15.01 3.06
N ILE A 192 9.10 -15.80 4.12
CA ILE A 192 7.77 -16.25 4.58
C ILE A 192 6.86 -15.10 5.04
N ASP A 193 7.42 -14.08 5.64
CA ASP A 193 6.74 -12.84 6.03
C ASP A 193 6.34 -11.99 4.82
N VAL A 194 7.16 -11.96 3.77
CA VAL A 194 6.82 -11.35 2.47
C VAL A 194 5.67 -12.09 1.80
N HIS A 195 5.71 -13.43 1.77
CA HIS A 195 4.61 -14.27 1.28
C HIS A 195 3.32 -14.03 2.06
N ARG A 196 3.38 -14.04 3.40
CA ARG A 196 2.21 -13.81 4.26
C ARG A 196 1.60 -12.42 4.07
N ALA A 197 2.43 -11.39 3.97
CA ALA A 197 1.96 -10.04 3.71
C ALA A 197 1.28 -9.97 2.33
N GLY A 198 1.90 -10.51 1.28
CA GLY A 198 1.32 -10.58 -0.06
C GLY A 198 -0.04 -11.30 -0.07
N ALA A 199 -0.12 -12.47 0.56
CA ALA A 199 -1.36 -13.23 0.69
C ALA A 199 -2.45 -12.46 1.45
N ALA A 200 -2.10 -11.81 2.56
CA ALA A 200 -3.05 -11.00 3.34
C ALA A 200 -3.56 -9.78 2.57
N ILE A 201 -2.70 -9.11 1.80
CA ILE A 201 -3.07 -7.99 0.93
C ILE A 201 -4.03 -8.48 -0.16
N THR A 202 -3.71 -9.59 -0.85
CA THR A 202 -4.60 -10.19 -1.85
C THR A 202 -5.95 -10.56 -1.26
N ALA A 203 -5.97 -11.17 -0.07
CA ALA A 203 -7.20 -11.53 0.62
C ALA A 203 -8.04 -10.30 1.00
N ARG A 204 -7.42 -9.21 1.46
CA ARG A 204 -8.12 -7.94 1.74
C ARG A 204 -8.78 -7.37 0.49
N ILE A 205 -8.07 -7.34 -0.64
CA ILE A 205 -8.62 -6.88 -1.92
C ILE A 205 -9.81 -7.76 -2.37
N ALA A 206 -9.71 -9.07 -2.20
CA ALA A 206 -10.80 -9.99 -2.53
C ALA A 206 -12.04 -9.75 -1.64
N ALA A 207 -11.84 -9.49 -0.35
CA ALA A 207 -12.92 -9.20 0.59
C ALA A 207 -13.65 -7.88 0.26
N THR A 208 -12.94 -6.82 -0.14
CA THR A 208 -13.58 -5.55 -0.56
C THR A 208 -14.49 -5.74 -1.78
N ARG A 209 -14.09 -6.60 -2.73
CA ARG A 209 -14.91 -6.90 -3.92
C ARG A 209 -16.21 -7.61 -3.58
N ALA A 210 -16.16 -8.63 -2.71
CA ALA A 210 -17.34 -9.38 -2.31
C ALA A 210 -18.41 -8.48 -1.65
N HIS A 211 -17.99 -7.51 -0.83
CA HIS A 211 -18.91 -6.54 -0.21
C HIS A 211 -19.54 -5.58 -1.23
N THR A 212 -18.89 -5.36 -2.37
CA THR A 212 -19.43 -4.48 -3.42
C THR A 212 -20.49 -5.19 -4.26
N ASP A 213 -20.29 -6.48 -4.54
CA ASP A 213 -21.22 -7.31 -5.33
C ASP A 213 -22.51 -7.65 -4.56
N ASP A 214 -22.45 -7.82 -3.23
CA ASP A 214 -23.64 -8.10 -2.39
C ASP A 214 -24.58 -6.88 -2.23
N GLY A 215 -24.08 -5.65 -2.48
CA GLY A 215 -24.84 -4.41 -2.37
C GLY A 215 -25.72 -4.07 -3.59
N ASP A 216 -25.45 -4.67 -4.75
CA ASP A 216 -26.17 -4.41 -6.01
C ASP A 216 -27.26 -5.47 -6.31
N GLY A 217 -27.41 -6.48 -5.44
CA GLY A 217 -28.30 -7.64 -5.64
C GLY A 217 -29.76 -7.47 -5.20
N GLY A 218 -30.19 -6.30 -4.74
CA GLY A 218 -31.47 -6.13 -4.06
C GLY A 218 -32.44 -5.13 -4.70
N ASN A 219 -33.16 -5.53 -5.77
CA ASN A 219 -34.63 -5.43 -5.88
C ASN A 219 -35.15 -5.88 -7.27
N PRO A 220 -35.76 -7.07 -7.40
CA PRO A 220 -36.82 -7.27 -8.37
C PRO A 220 -38.19 -7.03 -7.71
N ARG A 221 -39.01 -6.28 -8.43
CA ARG A 221 -40.38 -5.82 -8.14
C ARG A 221 -41.32 -6.83 -7.51
#